data_AF-A0A7J5Y4S5-F1
#
_entry.id   AF-A0A7J5Y4S5-F1
#
_cell.length_a   1.000
_cell.length_b   1.000
_cell.length_c   1.000
_cell.angle_alpha   90.00
_cell.angle_beta   90.00
_cell.angle_gamma   90.00
#
_symmetry.space_group_name_H-M   'P 1'
#
loop_
_entity.id
_entity.type
_entity.pdbx_description
1 polymer ?
#
loop_
_entity_poly.entity_id
_entity_poly.type
_entity_poly.pdbx_seq_one_letter_code
_entity_poly.pdbx_strand_id
1 'polypeptide(L)'
;MSPNETLFLESTNKICREDVSNSSFVSFQIWDFPGQIDFFDPTFDYEMIFRGTGRSSLSSTHRLHLTVTRAYAVNPDINFEVFIHKVDGLSDDHKIEKQRDIHKRANDDQVDAGLGIHLSFYLTSIYDHSIFEAFSKVVQKLIPQLPTLENLLNIFISNSGIEKAFLFDVVSKIYIATDSSPVDMQTYELCCDMIDVVIDISCIYGLTDSEAGLPYDKESMAIIHLNNTTVMYLKEVTKFLAMVCFLRKESFERKGLIDYNFHCFKKAIQEVFDVRVQVQQNRNSSVRGGGANSL
;
A
#
# COMPACT_ATOMS: atom_id res chain seq x y z
N MET A 1 -11.39 2.65 -10.53
CA MET A 1 -12.51 3.62 -10.62
C MET A 1 -11.92 5.01 -10.55
N SER A 2 -12.40 5.95 -11.37
CA SER A 2 -11.90 7.32 -11.29
C SER A 2 -12.45 8.03 -10.03
N PRO A 3 -11.71 8.98 -9.43
CA PRO A 3 -12.17 9.68 -8.22
C PRO A 3 -13.54 10.36 -8.39
N ASN A 4 -13.84 10.87 -9.59
CA ASN A 4 -15.11 11.54 -9.88
C ASN A 4 -16.31 10.59 -9.92
N GLU A 5 -16.09 9.32 -10.29
CA GLU A 5 -17.14 8.30 -10.33
C GLU A 5 -17.53 7.83 -8.91
N THR A 6 -16.65 8.03 -7.91
CA THR A 6 -16.92 7.61 -6.52
C THR A 6 -18.06 8.38 -5.87
N LEU A 7 -18.41 9.56 -6.39
CA LEU A 7 -19.57 10.35 -5.93
C LEU A 7 -20.91 9.63 -6.15
N PHE A 8 -20.94 8.69 -7.10
CA PHE A 8 -22.13 7.91 -7.44
C PHE A 8 -22.20 6.58 -6.67
N LEU A 9 -21.26 6.32 -5.77
CA LEU A 9 -21.30 5.12 -4.94
C LEU A 9 -22.42 5.22 -3.91
N GLU A 10 -23.23 4.18 -3.85
CA GLU A 10 -24.22 4.01 -2.80
C GLU A 10 -23.55 3.71 -1.46
N SER A 11 -24.20 4.10 -0.36
CA SER A 11 -23.70 3.80 0.97
C SER A 11 -23.64 2.29 1.21
N THR A 12 -22.50 1.80 1.69
CA THR A 12 -22.33 0.37 2.01
C THR A 12 -23.22 -0.01 3.19
N ASN A 13 -24.17 -0.91 2.94
CA ASN A 13 -25.11 -1.42 3.95
C ASN A 13 -24.72 -2.81 4.49
N LYS A 14 -23.67 -3.41 3.92
CA LYS A 14 -23.17 -4.74 4.27
C LYS A 14 -21.65 -4.70 4.37
N ILE A 15 -21.10 -5.63 5.15
CA ILE A 15 -19.65 -5.83 5.22
C ILE A 15 -19.21 -6.42 3.88
N CYS A 16 -18.47 -5.64 3.10
CA CYS A 16 -17.87 -6.12 1.86
C CYS A 16 -16.47 -6.65 2.17
N ARG A 17 -16.19 -7.86 1.68
CA ARG A 17 -14.85 -8.47 1.75
C ARG A 17 -14.29 -8.45 0.35
N GLU A 18 -13.21 -7.70 0.16
CA GLU A 18 -12.46 -7.68 -1.09
C GLU A 18 -11.14 -8.39 -0.88
N ASP A 19 -10.96 -9.52 -1.58
CA ASP A 19 -9.74 -10.30 -1.52
C ASP A 19 -8.76 -9.80 -2.57
N VAL A 20 -7.78 -8.99 -2.16
CA VAL A 20 -6.65 -8.62 -3.00
C VAL A 20 -5.62 -9.75 -2.89
N SER A 21 -5.80 -10.77 -3.72
CA SER A 21 -4.92 -11.95 -3.80
C SER A 21 -4.25 -12.10 -5.16
N ASN A 22 -4.24 -11.03 -5.95
CA ASN A 22 -3.69 -11.06 -7.31
C ASN A 22 -2.16 -11.14 -7.36
N SER A 23 -1.43 -10.87 -6.27
CA SER A 23 0.03 -11.08 -6.22
C SER A 23 0.43 -11.97 -5.04
N SER A 24 1.48 -12.77 -5.23
CA SER A 24 2.08 -13.61 -4.20
C SER A 24 2.77 -12.82 -3.08
N PHE A 25 2.93 -11.49 -3.23
CA PHE A 25 3.56 -10.64 -2.22
C PHE A 25 2.58 -10.12 -1.17
N VAL A 26 1.37 -9.74 -1.59
CA VAL A 26 0.40 -9.10 -0.70
C VAL A 26 -0.94 -9.78 -0.90
N SER A 27 -1.19 -10.80 -0.09
CA SER A 27 -2.53 -11.37 0.08
C SER A 27 -3.16 -10.69 1.28
N PHE A 28 -3.96 -9.65 1.05
CA PHE A 28 -4.71 -8.98 2.11
C PHE A 28 -6.18 -8.96 1.75
N GLN A 29 -7.01 -9.19 2.77
CA GLN A 29 -8.45 -9.03 2.64
C GLN A 29 -8.79 -7.64 3.17
N ILE A 30 -9.39 -6.82 2.32
CA ILE A 30 -9.94 -5.54 2.73
C ILE A 30 -11.35 -5.81 3.23
N TRP A 31 -11.63 -5.37 4.46
CA TRP A 31 -12.94 -5.49 5.08
C TRP A 31 -13.54 -4.10 5.20
N ASP A 32 -14.53 -3.83 4.36
CA ASP A 32 -15.26 -2.57 4.39
C ASP A 32 -16.42 -2.68 5.37
N PHE A 33 -16.43 -1.79 6.35
CA PHE A 33 -17.44 -1.78 7.39
C PHE A 33 -18.40 -0.59 7.22
N PRO A 34 -19.73 -0.82 7.35
CA PRO A 34 -20.71 0.25 7.28
C PRO A 34 -20.59 1.20 8.49
N GLY A 35 -20.45 2.51 8.24
CA GLY A 35 -20.23 3.52 9.30
C GLY A 35 -21.39 3.71 10.28
N GLN A 36 -22.59 3.21 9.93
CA GLN A 36 -23.83 3.28 10.71
C GLN A 36 -23.99 2.15 11.72
N ILE A 37 -23.20 1.07 11.63
CA ILE A 37 -23.32 -0.05 12.56
C ILE A 37 -22.40 0.20 13.76
N ASP A 38 -22.99 0.38 14.94
CA ASP A 38 -22.29 0.19 16.19
C ASP A 38 -22.16 -1.33 16.39
N PHE A 39 -20.94 -1.87 16.30
CA PHE A 39 -20.68 -3.33 16.33
C PHE A 39 -21.01 -4.00 17.67
N PHE A 40 -21.56 -3.26 18.62
CA PHE A 40 -21.50 -3.63 20.03
C PHE A 40 -22.84 -3.50 20.77
N ASP A 41 -23.95 -3.39 20.04
CA ASP A 41 -25.28 -3.39 20.67
C ASP A 41 -25.95 -4.77 20.54
N PRO A 42 -26.05 -5.58 21.61
CA PRO A 42 -26.88 -6.78 21.63
C PRO A 42 -28.38 -6.47 21.74
N THR A 43 -28.76 -5.19 21.88
CA THR A 43 -30.14 -4.69 21.91
C THR A 43 -30.25 -3.50 20.96
N PHE A 44 -30.47 -3.76 19.67
CA PHE A 44 -30.75 -2.71 18.68
C PHE A 44 -32.00 -1.92 19.10
N ASP A 45 -31.82 -0.84 19.85
CA ASP A 45 -32.90 0.01 20.33
C ASP A 45 -33.27 1.03 19.25
N TYR A 46 -34.33 0.70 18.51
CA TYR A 46 -34.98 1.56 17.51
C TYR A 46 -35.48 2.91 18.11
N GLU A 47 -35.49 3.06 19.44
CA GLU A 47 -35.96 4.27 20.12
C GLU A 47 -34.95 5.43 20.16
N MET A 48 -33.64 5.18 19.99
CA MET A 48 -32.65 6.28 19.98
C MET A 48 -32.66 7.12 18.69
N ILE A 49 -33.37 6.65 17.65
CA ILE A 49 -33.49 7.31 16.36
C ILE A 49 -34.66 8.32 16.36
N PHE A 50 -35.71 8.09 17.16
CA PHE A 50 -36.93 8.91 17.16
C PHE A 50 -37.02 9.95 18.29
N ARG A 51 -36.17 9.87 19.32
CA ARG A 51 -36.06 10.94 20.34
C ARG A 51 -34.92 11.89 19.98
N GLY A 52 -35.23 12.79 19.05
CA GLY A 52 -34.36 13.92 18.71
C GLY A 52 -33.85 14.65 19.94
N THR A 53 -32.56 14.50 20.22
CA THR A 53 -31.71 15.48 20.90
C THR A 53 -30.29 15.25 20.40
N GLY A 54 -29.66 16.30 19.88
CA GLY A 54 -28.53 16.22 18.96
C GLY A 54 -27.35 15.38 19.45
N ARG A 55 -27.00 14.34 18.69
CA ARG A 55 -25.63 13.79 18.69
C ARG A 55 -24.76 14.59 17.73
N SER A 56 -24.61 15.88 18.03
CA SER A 56 -23.46 16.63 17.58
C SER A 56 -22.30 16.18 18.47
N SER A 57 -21.22 15.63 17.90
CA SER A 57 -19.89 15.50 18.54
C SER A 57 -19.69 14.47 19.68
N LEU A 58 -20.21 13.24 19.60
CA LEU A 58 -19.42 12.11 20.13
C LEU A 58 -18.32 11.85 19.09
N SER A 59 -17.15 12.43 19.34
CA SER A 59 -16.09 12.61 18.36
C SER A 59 -15.67 11.29 17.73
N SER A 60 -15.38 11.30 16.43
CA SER A 60 -14.75 10.19 15.71
C SER A 60 -13.52 9.65 16.46
N THR A 61 -12.80 10.51 17.18
CA THR A 61 -11.70 10.12 18.06
C THR A 61 -12.10 9.19 19.21
N HIS A 62 -13.27 9.37 19.83
CA HIS A 62 -13.76 8.47 20.88
C HIS A 62 -14.12 7.08 20.32
N ARG A 63 -14.72 7.01 19.13
CA ARG A 63 -14.98 5.72 18.46
C ARG A 63 -13.67 5.02 18.07
N LEU A 64 -12.68 5.78 17.60
CA LEU A 64 -11.34 5.27 17.32
C LEU A 64 -10.72 4.68 18.60
N HIS A 65 -10.71 5.43 19.70
CA HIS A 65 -10.17 4.97 20.98
C HIS A 65 -10.82 3.65 21.45
N LEU A 66 -12.16 3.56 21.45
CA LEU A 66 -12.87 2.34 21.84
C LEU A 66 -12.49 1.13 20.97
N THR A 67 -12.34 1.35 19.67
CA THR A 67 -11.98 0.30 18.70
C THR A 67 -10.55 -0.16 18.91
N VAL A 68 -9.60 0.77 19.09
CA VAL A 68 -8.18 0.48 19.33
C VAL A 68 -7.99 -0.29 20.63
N THR A 69 -8.59 0.17 21.74
CA THR A 69 -8.49 -0.50 23.05
C THR A 69 -9.01 -1.93 23.01
N ARG A 70 -10.14 -2.17 22.32
CA ARG A 70 -10.70 -3.52 22.18
C ARG A 70 -9.90 -4.41 21.23
N ALA A 71 -9.42 -3.87 20.11
CA ALA A 71 -8.57 -4.62 19.18
C ALA A 71 -7.26 -5.04 19.84
N TYR A 72 -6.64 -4.12 20.61
CA TYR A 72 -5.41 -4.39 21.35
C TYR A 72 -5.61 -5.44 22.45
N ALA A 73 -6.77 -5.46 23.11
CA ALA A 73 -7.11 -6.49 24.09
C ALA A 73 -7.23 -7.90 23.48
N VAL A 74 -7.57 -8.01 22.20
CA VAL A 74 -7.67 -9.29 21.49
C VAL A 74 -6.31 -9.72 20.92
N ASN A 75 -5.57 -8.79 20.31
CA ASN A 75 -4.25 -9.07 19.76
C ASN A 75 -3.33 -7.84 19.90
N PRO A 76 -2.26 -7.93 20.71
CA PRO A 76 -1.34 -6.82 20.93
C PRO A 76 -0.40 -6.56 19.75
N ASP A 77 -0.23 -7.50 18.82
CA ASP A 77 0.68 -7.39 17.67
C ASP A 77 0.04 -6.68 16.46
N ILE A 78 -1.11 -6.02 16.64
CA ILE A 78 -1.79 -5.28 15.55
C ILE A 78 -1.13 -3.92 15.35
N ASN A 79 -0.81 -3.61 14.10
CA ASN A 79 -0.41 -2.27 13.68
C ASN A 79 -1.64 -1.38 13.48
N PHE A 80 -1.64 -0.21 14.12
CA PHE A 80 -2.73 0.77 14.01
C PHE A 80 -2.32 1.95 13.15
N GLU A 81 -3.02 2.11 12.03
CA GLU A 81 -2.75 3.13 11.02
C GLU A 81 -4.03 3.94 10.81
N VAL A 82 -3.98 5.25 11.04
CA VAL A 82 -5.13 6.15 11.01
C VAL A 82 -5.01 7.06 9.79
N PHE A 83 -6.00 6.99 8.91
CA PHE A 83 -6.09 7.88 7.76
C PHE A 83 -7.00 9.06 8.07
N ILE A 84 -6.41 10.27 8.08
CA ILE A 84 -7.14 11.53 8.08
C ILE A 84 -7.51 11.78 6.62
N HIS A 85 -8.73 11.40 6.27
CA HIS A 85 -9.21 11.39 4.90
C HIS A 85 -9.92 12.69 4.50
N LYS A 86 -10.01 12.94 3.18
CA LYS A 86 -10.64 14.13 2.55
C LYS A 86 -9.98 15.46 2.95
N VAL A 87 -8.66 15.53 2.79
CA VAL A 87 -7.86 16.74 3.04
C VAL A 87 -7.75 17.67 1.83
N ASP A 88 -8.41 17.34 0.72
CA ASP A 88 -8.38 18.01 -0.58
C ASP A 88 -8.82 19.49 -0.54
N GLY A 89 -9.78 19.84 0.32
CA GLY A 89 -10.29 21.21 0.43
C GLY A 89 -9.61 22.09 1.49
N LEU A 90 -8.61 21.58 2.21
CA LEU A 90 -7.96 22.29 3.31
C LEU A 90 -6.66 22.96 2.85
N SER A 91 -6.38 24.17 3.36
CA SER A 91 -5.04 24.76 3.19
C SER A 91 -4.00 23.94 3.94
N ASP A 92 -2.74 24.01 3.51
CA ASP A 92 -1.67 23.23 4.13
C ASP A 92 -1.46 23.59 5.61
N ASP A 93 -1.64 24.85 5.98
CA ASP A 93 -1.63 25.28 7.39
C ASP A 93 -2.72 24.58 8.22
N HIS A 94 -3.94 24.50 7.67
CA HIS A 94 -5.05 23.80 8.33
C HIS A 94 -4.85 22.28 8.37
N LYS A 95 -4.22 21.68 7.35
CA LYS A 95 -3.87 20.25 7.36
C LYS A 95 -2.91 19.93 8.51
N ILE A 96 -1.85 20.73 8.67
CA ILE A 96 -0.86 20.55 9.74
C ILE A 96 -1.51 20.76 11.11
N GLU A 97 -2.34 21.79 11.26
CA GLU A 97 -3.04 22.06 12.52
C GLU A 97 -3.99 20.92 12.89
N LYS A 98 -4.80 20.43 11.95
CA LYS A 98 -5.73 19.31 12.17
C LYS A 98 -5.00 18.02 12.46
N GLN A 99 -3.90 17.73 11.76
CA GLN A 99 -3.07 16.58 12.04
C GLN A 99 -2.52 16.62 13.46
N ARG A 100 -1.97 17.78 13.87
CA ARG A 100 -1.42 17.98 15.21
C ARG A 100 -2.49 17.84 16.29
N ASP A 101 -3.68 18.41 16.07
CA ASP A 101 -4.80 18.34 17.00
C ASP A 101 -5.30 16.90 17.18
N ILE A 102 -5.52 16.18 16.08
CA ILE A 102 -5.94 14.77 16.10
C ILE A 102 -4.88 13.89 16.75
N HIS A 103 -3.60 14.07 16.39
CA HIS A 103 -2.49 13.32 16.95
C HIS A 103 -2.35 13.54 18.46
N LYS A 104 -2.45 14.79 18.91
CA LYS A 104 -2.39 15.12 20.33
C LYS A 104 -3.56 14.49 21.08
N ARG A 105 -4.79 14.67 20.59
CA ARG A 105 -5.99 14.13 21.23
C ARG A 105 -5.97 12.60 21.31
N ALA A 106 -5.56 11.93 20.24
CA ALA A 106 -5.46 10.47 20.22
C ALA A 106 -4.39 9.97 21.20
N ASN A 107 -3.25 10.64 21.31
CA ASN A 107 -2.22 10.29 22.29
C ASN A 107 -2.65 10.57 23.72
N ASP A 108 -3.32 11.68 23.99
CA ASP A 108 -3.84 12.01 25.32
C ASP A 108 -4.85 10.94 25.77
N ASP A 109 -5.82 10.59 24.90
CA ASP A 109 -6.79 9.52 25.15
C ASP A 109 -6.11 8.15 25.38
N GLN A 110 -4.97 7.91 24.74
CA GLN A 110 -4.22 6.66 24.86
C GLN A 110 -3.40 6.59 26.16
N VAL A 111 -2.79 7.70 26.58
CA VAL A 111 -2.09 7.82 27.86
C VAL A 111 -3.06 7.62 29.02
N ASP A 112 -4.27 8.15 28.91
CA ASP A 112 -5.33 7.96 29.91
C ASP A 112 -5.73 6.48 30.07
N ALA A 113 -5.65 5.69 29.00
CA ALA A 113 -5.88 4.24 29.04
C ALA A 113 -4.65 3.42 29.46
N GLY A 114 -3.46 4.03 29.59
CA GLY A 114 -2.23 3.36 29.98
C GLY A 114 -1.67 2.38 28.95
N LEU A 115 -2.08 2.50 27.69
CA LEU A 115 -1.68 1.59 26.60
C LEU A 115 -0.52 2.20 25.81
N GLY A 116 0.61 1.48 25.69
CA GLY A 116 1.78 1.90 24.91
C GLY A 116 1.67 1.60 23.40
N ILE A 117 0.56 1.98 22.77
CA ILE A 117 0.28 1.74 21.35
C ILE A 117 0.95 2.81 20.48
N HIS A 118 1.49 2.42 19.33
CA HIS A 118 1.99 3.38 18.35
C HIS A 118 0.95 3.60 17.26
N LEU A 119 0.30 4.77 17.28
CA LEU A 119 -0.62 5.19 16.21
C LEU A 119 0.16 5.95 15.14
N SER A 120 0.10 5.47 13.90
CA SER A 120 0.64 6.19 12.74
C SER A 120 -0.48 6.96 12.04
N PHE A 121 -0.25 8.22 11.70
CA PHE A 121 -1.26 9.07 11.07
C PHE A 121 -0.82 9.46 9.66
N TYR A 122 -1.73 9.34 8.69
CA TYR A 122 -1.50 9.77 7.32
C TYR A 122 -2.62 10.69 6.85
N LEU A 123 -2.23 11.74 6.14
CA LEU A 123 -3.15 12.60 5.43
C LEU A 123 -3.42 11.95 4.06
N THR A 124 -4.69 11.71 3.74
CA THR A 124 -5.06 11.02 2.49
C THR A 124 -6.16 11.75 1.76
N SER A 125 -6.02 11.79 0.44
CA SER A 125 -7.02 12.29 -0.52
C SER A 125 -7.15 11.28 -1.65
N ILE A 126 -8.35 11.11 -2.20
CA ILE A 126 -8.57 10.29 -3.41
C ILE A 126 -8.25 11.05 -4.70
N TYR A 127 -8.13 12.38 -4.62
CA TYR A 127 -7.78 13.22 -5.77
C TYR A 127 -6.27 13.35 -5.95
N ASP A 128 -5.51 13.13 -4.88
CA ASP A 128 -4.05 13.12 -4.90
C ASP A 128 -3.52 11.68 -4.80
N HIS A 129 -2.26 11.47 -5.18
CA HIS A 129 -1.59 10.18 -5.03
C HIS A 129 -1.24 9.82 -3.56
N SER A 130 -1.57 10.69 -2.60
CA SER A 130 -1.28 10.52 -1.16
C SER A 130 -1.91 9.26 -0.57
N ILE A 131 -3.09 8.86 -1.07
CA ILE A 131 -3.73 7.63 -0.60
C ILE A 131 -2.90 6.39 -0.96
N PHE A 132 -2.36 6.34 -2.18
CA PHE A 132 -1.51 5.22 -2.60
C PHE A 132 -0.19 5.19 -1.83
N GLU A 133 0.37 6.37 -1.52
CA GLU A 133 1.56 6.46 -0.68
C GLU A 133 1.31 5.95 0.74
N ALA A 134 0.20 6.37 1.36
CA ALA A 134 -0.19 5.91 2.68
C ALA A 134 -0.42 4.39 2.69
N PHE A 135 -1.15 3.87 1.71
CA PHE A 135 -1.33 2.41 1.55
C PHE A 135 0.00 1.68 1.35
N SER A 136 0.94 2.24 0.61
CA SER A 136 2.26 1.65 0.42
C SER A 136 3.04 1.52 1.72
N LYS A 137 2.99 2.55 2.59
CA LYS A 137 3.61 2.49 3.93
C LYS A 137 2.93 1.46 4.83
N VAL A 138 1.61 1.33 4.76
CA VAL A 138 0.86 0.31 5.50
C VAL A 138 1.23 -1.09 5.02
N VAL A 139 1.26 -1.31 3.71
CA VAL A 139 1.62 -2.60 3.10
C VAL A 139 3.08 -2.98 3.44
N GLN A 140 4.00 -2.03 3.43
CA GLN A 140 5.40 -2.25 3.84
C GLN A 140 5.52 -2.81 5.25
N LYS A 141 4.79 -2.23 6.21
CA LYS A 141 4.77 -2.70 7.61
C LYS A 141 4.18 -4.11 7.75
N LEU A 142 3.36 -4.57 6.79
CA LEU A 142 2.79 -5.92 6.80
C LEU A 142 3.76 -6.97 6.26
N ILE A 143 4.83 -6.58 5.55
CA ILE A 143 5.75 -7.52 4.91
C ILE A 143 6.95 -7.79 5.85
N PRO A 144 7.09 -9.00 6.41
CA PRO A 144 8.15 -9.30 7.38
C PRO A 144 9.57 -9.33 6.78
N GLN A 145 9.69 -9.46 5.45
CA GLN A 145 10.97 -9.53 4.73
C GLN A 145 11.40 -8.18 4.12
N LEU A 146 10.70 -7.08 4.45
CA LEU A 146 11.00 -5.75 3.92
C LEU A 146 12.48 -5.37 4.04
N PRO A 147 13.19 -5.60 5.17
CA PRO A 147 14.60 -5.20 5.29
C PRO A 147 15.52 -5.91 4.27
N THR A 148 15.16 -7.12 3.85
CA THR A 148 15.94 -7.86 2.84
C THR A 148 15.75 -7.22 1.47
N LEU A 149 14.52 -6.82 1.12
CA LEU A 149 14.22 -6.15 -0.15
C LEU A 149 14.86 -4.76 -0.21
N GLU A 150 14.80 -3.98 0.87
CA GLU A 150 15.46 -2.69 0.97
C GLU A 150 16.98 -2.83 0.79
N ASN A 151 17.60 -3.81 1.45
CA ASN A 151 19.03 -4.07 1.28
C ASN A 151 19.40 -4.49 -0.15
N LEU A 152 18.58 -5.32 -0.81
CA LEU A 152 18.79 -5.69 -2.20
C LEU A 152 18.67 -4.48 -3.14
N LEU A 153 17.69 -3.59 -2.91
CA LEU A 153 17.54 -2.34 -3.66
C LEU A 153 18.75 -1.43 -3.44
N ASN A 154 19.21 -1.27 -2.20
CA ASN A 154 20.38 -0.45 -1.87
C ASN A 154 21.66 -0.97 -2.57
N ILE A 155 21.88 -2.29 -2.60
CA ILE A 155 23.00 -2.90 -3.33
C ILE A 155 22.89 -2.64 -4.84
N PHE A 156 21.70 -2.80 -5.40
CA PHE A 156 21.45 -2.55 -6.83
C PHE A 156 21.72 -1.09 -7.22
N ILE A 157 21.21 -0.14 -6.42
CA ILE A 157 21.36 1.30 -6.65
C ILE A 157 22.82 1.72 -6.55
N SER A 158 23.51 1.30 -5.47
CA SER A 158 24.91 1.67 -5.22
C SER A 158 25.84 1.18 -6.34
N ASN A 159 25.63 -0.04 -6.85
CA ASN A 159 26.45 -0.61 -7.92
C ASN A 159 26.11 -0.07 -9.31
N SER A 160 24.89 0.40 -9.53
CA SER A 160 24.40 0.84 -10.85
C SER A 160 24.46 2.35 -11.04
N GLY A 161 24.72 3.13 -9.99
CA GLY A 161 24.72 4.60 -10.05
C GLY A 161 23.34 5.18 -10.34
N ILE A 162 22.31 4.52 -9.82
CA ILE A 162 20.91 4.95 -9.88
C ILE A 162 20.69 5.93 -8.73
N GLU A 163 19.83 6.94 -8.91
CA GLU A 163 19.52 7.90 -7.85
C GLU A 163 18.41 7.38 -6.93
N LYS A 164 17.42 6.71 -7.52
CA LYS A 164 16.27 6.17 -6.78
C LYS A 164 15.66 4.96 -7.48
N ALA A 165 15.16 3.99 -6.73
CA ALA A 165 14.45 2.84 -7.28
C ALA A 165 13.24 2.47 -6.43
N PHE A 166 12.14 2.17 -7.10
CA PHE A 166 10.89 1.73 -6.51
C PHE A 166 10.50 0.37 -7.09
N LEU A 167 9.97 -0.49 -6.23
CA LEU A 167 9.34 -1.74 -6.64
C LEU A 167 7.82 -1.58 -6.53
N PHE A 168 7.16 -1.46 -7.67
CA PHE A 168 5.72 -1.24 -7.79
C PHE A 168 4.96 -2.51 -8.10
N ASP A 169 3.76 -2.63 -7.53
CA ASP A 169 2.72 -3.50 -8.07
C ASP A 169 1.95 -2.76 -9.17
N VAL A 170 1.95 -3.32 -10.38
CA VAL A 170 1.43 -2.67 -11.60
C VAL A 170 -0.07 -2.41 -11.50
N VAL A 171 -0.83 -3.31 -10.87
CA VAL A 171 -2.29 -3.21 -10.81
C VAL A 171 -2.75 -2.21 -9.75
N SER A 172 -2.17 -2.27 -8.55
CA SER A 172 -2.56 -1.42 -7.43
C SER A 172 -1.83 -0.08 -7.38
N LYS A 173 -0.73 0.08 -8.13
CA LYS A 173 0.20 1.23 -8.11
C LYS A 173 0.84 1.45 -6.73
N ILE A 174 0.75 0.46 -5.85
CA ILE A 174 1.36 0.48 -4.52
C ILE A 174 2.83 0.09 -4.66
N TYR A 175 3.74 0.82 -4.01
CA TYR A 175 5.14 0.42 -3.96
C TYR A 175 5.40 -0.47 -2.74
N ILE A 176 5.92 -1.68 -3.01
CA ILE A 176 6.18 -2.71 -2.00
C ILE A 176 7.46 -2.41 -1.24
N ALA A 177 8.48 -1.95 -1.95
CA ALA A 177 9.78 -1.63 -1.38
C ALA A 177 10.37 -0.43 -2.11
N THR A 178 11.11 0.37 -1.36
CA THR A 178 11.89 1.50 -1.84
C THR A 178 13.28 1.42 -1.22
N ASP A 179 14.20 2.20 -1.75
CA ASP A 179 15.52 2.37 -1.15
C ASP A 179 15.48 3.23 0.11
N SER A 180 16.63 3.34 0.78
CA SER A 180 16.75 4.14 2.01
C SER A 180 16.61 5.66 1.82
N SER A 181 16.60 6.16 0.58
CA SER A 181 16.41 7.59 0.33
C SER A 181 14.97 8.02 0.65
N PRO A 182 14.77 9.24 1.18
CA PRO A 182 13.43 9.72 1.50
C PRO A 182 12.57 9.77 0.24
N VAL A 183 11.36 9.21 0.30
CA VAL A 183 10.39 9.26 -0.80
C VAL A 183 9.88 10.69 -0.95
N ASP A 184 9.93 11.18 -2.19
CA ASP A 184 9.37 12.48 -2.56
C ASP A 184 8.08 12.22 -3.32
N MET A 185 7.03 12.97 -2.96
CA MET A 185 5.68 12.73 -3.47
C MET A 185 5.60 13.01 -4.97
N GLN A 186 6.33 14.00 -5.48
CA GLN A 186 6.36 14.32 -6.91
C GLN A 186 7.02 13.20 -7.72
N THR A 187 8.11 12.64 -7.19
CA THR A 187 8.81 11.50 -7.81
C THR A 187 7.90 10.27 -7.87
N TYR A 188 7.10 10.05 -6.83
CA TYR A 188 6.14 8.95 -6.77
C TYR A 188 4.97 9.12 -7.76
N GLU A 189 4.40 10.32 -7.84
CA GLU A 189 3.36 10.68 -8.81
C GLU A 189 3.84 10.42 -10.26
N LEU A 190 5.03 10.89 -10.60
CA LEU A 190 5.61 10.68 -11.91
C LEU A 190 5.85 9.18 -12.25
N CYS A 191 6.13 8.34 -11.24
CA CYS A 191 6.21 6.89 -11.44
C CYS A 191 4.86 6.27 -11.76
N CYS A 192 3.81 6.71 -11.06
CA CYS A 192 2.45 6.22 -11.29
C CYS A 192 1.99 6.55 -12.70
N ASP A 193 2.20 7.81 -13.13
CA ASP A 193 1.89 8.26 -14.48
C ASP A 193 2.72 7.51 -15.54
N MET A 194 3.99 7.23 -15.26
CA MET A 194 4.82 6.41 -16.15
C MET A 194 4.24 5.00 -16.32
N ILE A 195 3.81 4.35 -15.24
CA ILE A 195 3.21 3.01 -15.31
C ILE A 195 1.92 3.06 -16.14
N ASP A 196 1.07 4.07 -15.93
CA ASP A 196 -0.16 4.25 -16.71
C ASP A 196 0.14 4.39 -18.20
N VAL A 197 1.07 5.28 -18.57
CA VAL A 197 1.47 5.46 -19.98
C VAL A 197 1.99 4.15 -20.58
N VAL A 198 2.82 3.41 -19.85
CA VAL A 198 3.40 2.15 -20.35
C VAL A 198 2.32 1.09 -20.53
N ILE A 199 1.40 0.96 -19.57
CA ILE A 199 0.33 -0.03 -19.64
C ILE A 199 -0.70 0.34 -20.70
N ASP A 200 -1.09 1.62 -20.83
CA ASP A 200 -2.04 2.07 -21.82
C ASP A 200 -1.51 1.87 -23.25
N ILE A 201 -0.24 2.21 -23.50
CA ILE A 201 0.41 1.98 -24.80
C ILE A 201 0.51 0.47 -25.08
N SER A 202 0.86 -0.33 -24.07
CA SER A 202 0.96 -1.78 -24.21
C SER A 202 -0.39 -2.44 -24.41
N CYS A 203 -1.47 -1.89 -23.84
CA CYS A 203 -2.85 -2.34 -24.12
C CYS A 203 -3.26 -2.06 -25.57
N ILE A 204 -2.78 -0.96 -26.17
CA ILE A 204 -3.12 -0.59 -27.56
C ILE A 204 -2.33 -1.45 -28.56
N TYR A 205 -1.01 -1.59 -28.35
CA TYR A 205 -0.10 -2.17 -29.35
C TYR A 205 0.48 -3.54 -28.98
N GLY A 206 0.42 -3.95 -27.72
CA GLY A 206 0.99 -5.21 -27.22
C GLY A 206 0.08 -6.42 -27.40
N LEU A 207 -1.16 -6.23 -27.86
CA LEU A 207 -2.07 -7.31 -28.15
C LEU A 207 -1.75 -7.90 -29.54
N THR A 208 -1.10 -9.06 -29.56
CA THR A 208 -1.02 -9.88 -30.77
C THR A 208 -2.39 -10.52 -31.06
N ASP A 209 -2.80 -10.59 -32.33
CA ASP A 209 -4.11 -11.07 -32.82
C ASP A 209 -4.55 -12.49 -32.38
N SER A 210 -3.73 -13.22 -31.62
CA SER A 210 -4.08 -14.50 -31.00
C SER A 210 -4.20 -14.35 -29.49
N GLU A 211 -5.45 -14.34 -29.02
CA GLU A 211 -5.95 -14.66 -27.68
C GLU A 211 -5.04 -14.35 -26.46
N ALA A 212 -5.49 -13.38 -25.65
CA ALA A 212 -5.10 -13.18 -24.25
C ALA A 212 -3.60 -12.91 -23.99
N GLY A 213 -2.95 -12.13 -24.85
CA GLY A 213 -1.72 -11.44 -24.46
C GLY A 213 -2.01 -10.52 -23.28
N LEU A 214 -1.39 -10.77 -22.12
CA LEU A 214 -1.40 -9.81 -21.03
C LEU A 214 -0.64 -8.55 -21.50
N PRO A 215 -1.14 -7.33 -21.24
CA PRO A 215 -0.44 -6.09 -21.62
C PRO A 215 0.90 -5.92 -20.88
N TYR A 216 1.17 -6.79 -19.92
CA TYR A 216 2.41 -6.83 -19.15
C TYR A 216 3.03 -8.22 -19.27
N ASP A 217 4.20 -8.27 -19.90
CA ASP A 217 4.95 -9.49 -20.20
C ASP A 217 6.34 -9.49 -19.54
N LYS A 218 7.08 -10.60 -19.67
CA LYS A 218 8.40 -10.74 -19.05
C LYS A 218 9.49 -9.86 -19.66
N GLU A 219 9.21 -9.29 -20.83
CA GLU A 219 10.14 -8.45 -21.59
C GLU A 219 9.76 -6.96 -21.52
N SER A 220 8.70 -6.63 -20.76
CA SER A 220 8.20 -5.28 -20.57
C SER A 220 9.29 -4.38 -19.99
N MET A 221 9.67 -3.39 -20.79
CA MET A 221 10.66 -2.38 -20.49
C MET A 221 10.18 -1.04 -21.06
N ALA A 222 10.36 0.04 -20.31
CA ALA A 222 10.18 1.39 -20.82
C ALA A 222 11.31 2.31 -20.38
N ILE A 223 11.68 3.25 -21.26
CA ILE A 223 12.69 4.27 -20.99
C ILE A 223 12.08 5.61 -21.38
N ILE A 224 12.00 6.53 -20.43
CA ILE A 224 11.52 7.90 -20.67
C ILE A 224 12.65 8.86 -20.33
N HIS A 225 13.06 9.66 -21.31
CA HIS A 225 14.07 10.70 -21.13
C HIS A 225 13.38 12.04 -20.84
N LEU A 226 13.67 12.62 -19.68
CA LEU A 226 13.22 13.95 -19.32
C LEU A 226 14.19 15.02 -19.85
N ASN A 227 13.72 16.25 -19.99
CA ASN A 227 14.51 17.38 -20.49
C ASN A 227 15.64 17.82 -19.55
N ASN A 228 15.58 17.44 -18.27
CA ASN A 228 16.49 17.85 -17.20
C ASN A 228 17.63 16.83 -16.96
N THR A 229 18.05 16.08 -17.99
CA THR A 229 19.07 15.01 -17.92
C THR A 229 18.70 13.78 -17.09
N THR A 230 17.48 13.71 -16.57
CA THR A 230 16.96 12.54 -15.86
C THR A 230 16.38 11.53 -16.84
N VAL A 231 16.58 10.25 -16.56
CA VAL A 231 16.03 9.13 -17.30
C VAL A 231 15.24 8.27 -16.33
N MET A 232 13.99 8.00 -16.67
CA MET A 232 13.16 7.04 -15.97
C MET A 232 13.24 5.70 -16.68
N TYR A 233 13.47 4.65 -15.92
CA TYR A 233 13.66 3.31 -16.44
C TYR A 233 12.74 2.33 -15.72
N LEU A 234 11.81 1.73 -16.47
CA LEU A 234 10.88 0.72 -15.99
C LEU A 234 11.27 -0.64 -16.56
N LYS A 235 11.26 -1.67 -15.71
CA LYS A 235 11.52 -3.05 -16.13
C LYS A 235 10.75 -4.07 -15.30
N GLU A 236 10.31 -5.14 -15.95
CA GLU A 236 9.58 -6.23 -15.29
C GLU A 236 10.46 -7.10 -14.39
N VAL A 237 9.98 -7.30 -13.16
CA VAL A 237 10.57 -8.18 -12.16
C VAL A 237 9.78 -9.48 -12.06
N THR A 238 8.46 -9.37 -11.89
CA THR A 238 7.52 -10.51 -11.91
C THR A 238 6.21 -10.09 -12.58
N LYS A 239 5.32 -11.05 -12.85
CA LYS A 239 4.01 -10.81 -13.50
C LYS A 239 3.19 -9.64 -12.95
N PHE A 240 3.38 -9.29 -11.68
CA PHE A 240 2.66 -8.20 -11.01
C PHE A 240 3.59 -7.06 -10.59
N LEU A 241 4.91 -7.27 -10.60
CA LEU A 241 5.87 -6.27 -10.11
C LEU A 241 6.73 -5.68 -11.21
N ALA A 242 6.72 -4.36 -11.26
CA ALA A 242 7.63 -3.54 -12.04
C ALA A 242 8.63 -2.86 -11.11
N MET A 243 9.88 -2.77 -11.57
CA MET A 243 10.84 -1.87 -10.96
C MET A 243 10.89 -0.58 -11.78
N VAL A 244 10.80 0.56 -11.12
CA VAL A 244 10.95 1.90 -11.72
C VAL A 244 12.16 2.57 -11.10
N CYS A 245 13.06 3.09 -11.93
CA CYS A 245 14.33 3.69 -11.52
C CYS A 245 14.50 5.09 -12.09
N PHE A 246 15.10 5.97 -11.29
CA PHE A 246 15.56 7.29 -11.70
C PHE A 246 17.07 7.30 -11.78
N LEU A 247 17.58 7.73 -12.90
CA LEU A 247 19.01 7.76 -13.16
C LEU A 247 19.35 8.98 -14.02
N ARG A 248 20.60 9.44 -13.90
CA ARG A 248 21.11 10.47 -14.79
C ARG A 248 21.45 9.87 -16.16
N LYS A 249 21.34 10.71 -17.18
CA LYS A 249 21.71 10.36 -18.56
C LYS A 249 23.15 9.84 -18.67
N GLU A 250 24.08 10.42 -17.91
CA GLU A 250 25.48 9.99 -17.84
C GLU A 250 25.62 8.57 -17.28
N SER A 251 24.89 8.25 -16.20
CA SER A 251 24.87 6.90 -15.63
C SER A 251 24.26 5.88 -16.60
N PHE A 252 23.28 6.31 -17.41
CA PHE A 252 22.59 5.43 -18.37
C PHE A 252 23.48 4.94 -19.51
N GLU A 253 24.58 5.63 -19.83
CA GLU A 253 25.51 5.20 -20.90
C GLU A 253 26.06 3.78 -20.62
N ARG A 254 26.12 3.39 -19.35
CA ARG A 254 26.52 2.04 -18.91
C ARG A 254 25.32 1.08 -18.80
N LYS A 255 24.34 1.19 -19.71
CA LYS A 255 23.12 0.36 -19.72
C LYS A 255 23.39 -1.14 -19.56
N GLY A 256 24.43 -1.67 -20.22
CA GLY A 256 24.75 -3.10 -20.14
C GLY A 256 25.09 -3.59 -18.71
N LEU A 257 25.73 -2.75 -17.90
CA LEU A 257 26.00 -3.08 -16.49
C LEU A 257 24.72 -3.03 -15.64
N ILE A 258 23.86 -2.04 -15.90
CA ILE A 258 22.57 -1.90 -15.22
C ILE A 258 21.69 -3.12 -15.53
N ASP A 259 21.65 -3.55 -16.79
CA ASP A 259 20.88 -4.73 -17.21
C ASP A 259 21.39 -6.01 -16.55
N TYR A 260 22.71 -6.19 -16.43
CA TYR A 260 23.31 -7.33 -15.73
C TYR A 260 22.99 -7.30 -14.22
N ASN A 261 23.17 -6.16 -13.57
CA ASN A 261 22.85 -5.98 -12.15
C ASN A 261 21.35 -6.22 -11.90
N PHE A 262 20.49 -5.78 -12.81
CA PHE A 262 19.06 -6.03 -12.73
C PHE A 262 18.73 -7.52 -12.84
N HIS A 263 19.42 -8.27 -13.71
CA HIS A 263 19.22 -9.72 -13.80
C HIS A 263 19.59 -10.44 -12.51
N CYS A 264 20.71 -10.05 -11.88
CA CYS A 264 21.09 -10.54 -10.56
C CYS A 264 20.03 -10.20 -9.50
N PHE A 265 19.53 -8.96 -9.50
CA PHE A 265 18.48 -8.51 -8.59
C PHE A 265 17.16 -9.29 -8.78
N LYS A 266 16.73 -9.49 -10.04
CA LYS A 266 15.52 -10.25 -10.38
C LYS A 266 15.61 -11.70 -9.88
N LYS A 267 16.77 -12.35 -10.03
CA LYS A 267 17.01 -13.68 -9.46
C LYS A 267 16.96 -13.69 -7.94
N ALA A 268 17.62 -12.72 -7.29
CA ALA A 268 17.60 -12.62 -5.83
C ALA A 268 16.18 -12.43 -5.29
N ILE A 269 15.36 -11.62 -5.96
CA ILE A 269 13.94 -11.47 -5.63
C ILE A 269 13.19 -12.81 -5.76
N GLN A 270 13.38 -13.54 -6.87
CA GLN A 270 12.78 -14.87 -7.08
C GLN A 270 13.14 -15.87 -5.97
N GLU A 271 14.39 -15.87 -5.51
CA GLU A 271 14.80 -16.73 -4.39
C GLU A 271 14.11 -16.35 -3.08
N VAL A 272 13.99 -15.04 -2.78
CA VAL A 272 13.27 -14.56 -1.59
C VAL A 272 11.80 -14.98 -1.62
N PHE A 273 11.17 -14.95 -2.81
CA PHE A 273 9.81 -15.42 -3.01
C PHE A 273 9.62 -16.91 -2.74
N ASP A 274 10.52 -17.75 -3.27
CA ASP A 274 10.42 -19.20 -3.14
C ASP A 274 10.55 -19.63 -1.68
N VAL A 275 11.44 -18.97 -0.92
CA VAL A 275 11.58 -19.20 0.53
C VAL A 275 10.29 -18.88 1.27
N ARG A 276 9.59 -17.79 0.92
CA ARG A 276 8.30 -17.46 1.54
C ARG A 276 7.24 -18.51 1.26
N VAL A 277 7.11 -18.95 0.00
CA VAL A 277 6.13 -19.98 -0.38
C VAL A 277 6.40 -21.28 0.36
N GLN A 278 7.67 -21.69 0.48
CA GLN A 278 8.06 -22.88 1.25
C GLN A 278 7.74 -22.75 2.75
N VAL A 279 8.03 -21.60 3.36
CA VAL A 279 7.71 -21.34 4.77
C VAL A 279 6.20 -21.37 5.00
N GLN A 280 5.40 -20.81 4.08
CA GLN A 280 3.95 -20.77 4.19
C GLN A 280 3.31 -22.14 3.95
N GLN A 281 3.86 -22.96 3.04
CA GLN A 281 3.48 -24.36 2.84
C GLN A 281 3.83 -25.25 4.03
N ASN A 282 4.99 -25.04 4.66
CA ASN A 282 5.39 -25.73 5.88
C ASN A 282 4.48 -25.36 7.07
N ARG A 283 4.02 -24.11 7.14
CA ARG A 283 3.05 -23.68 8.17
C ARG A 283 1.67 -24.34 7.97
N ASN A 284 1.19 -24.42 6.74
CA ASN A 284 -0.10 -25.06 6.43
C ASN A 284 -0.10 -26.59 6.60
N SER A 285 1.02 -27.26 6.32
CA SER A 285 1.17 -28.70 6.58
C SER A 285 1.25 -29.02 8.08
N SER A 286 1.86 -28.14 8.88
CA SER A 286 1.89 -28.26 10.34
C SER A 286 0.50 -28.14 10.98
N VAL A 287 -0.36 -27.25 10.46
CA VAL A 287 -1.74 -27.06 10.97
C VAL A 287 -2.65 -28.25 10.61
N ARG A 288 -2.46 -28.89 9.45
CA ARG A 288 -3.22 -30.11 9.09
C ARG A 288 -2.80 -31.36 9.88
N GLY A 289 -1.61 -31.38 10.47
CA GLY A 289 -1.12 -32.51 11.29
C GLY A 289 -1.63 -32.54 12.74
N GLY A 290 -2.22 -31.45 13.25
CA GLY A 290 -2.62 -31.31 14.66
C GLY A 290 -4.05 -31.78 15.01
N GLY A 291 -4.87 -32.15 14.02
CA GLY A 291 -6.30 -32.44 14.21
C GLY A 291 -6.67 -33.92 14.36
N ALA A 292 -5.72 -34.84 14.33
CA ALA A 292 -5.98 -36.28 14.38
C ALA A 292 -5.18 -36.95 15.50
N ASN A 293 -5.57 -36.70 16.75
CA ASN A 293 -5.38 -37.62 17.88
C ASN A 293 -6.12 -37.10 19.13
N SER A 294 -7.42 -37.38 19.19
CA SER A 294 -8.11 -37.63 20.46
C SER A 294 -9.22 -38.66 20.18
N LEU A 295 -8.87 -39.92 20.45
CA LEU A 295 -9.81 -41.00 20.77
C LEU A 295 -10.28 -40.81 22.22
#